data_AF-D1JAI0-F1
#
_entry.id   AF-D1JAI0-F1
#
_cell.length_a   1.000
_cell.length_b   1.000
_cell.length_c   1.000
_cell.angle_alpha   90.00
_cell.angle_beta   90.00
_cell.angle_gamma   90.00
#
_symmetry.space_group_name_H-M   'P 1'
#
loop_
_entity.id
_entity.type
_entity.pdbx_description
1 polymer ?
#
loop_
_entity_poly.entity_id
_entity_poly.type
_entity_poly.pdbx_seq_one_letter_code
_entity_poly.pdbx_strand_id
1 'polypeptide(L)' 'MAEVEVRFKVPIELKEEMDEFPEVKWSEIAKETLLQEVKRQVLLKKLDKIFEHSELTDEDALRLGEEVKEAG' A
#
# COMPACT_ATOMS: atom_id res chain seq x y z
N MET A 1 12.05 -16.90 12.66
CA MET A 1 11.92 -15.44 12.84
C MET A 1 11.29 -15.20 14.19
N ALA A 2 11.79 -14.23 14.96
CA ALA A 2 11.13 -13.84 16.22
C ALA A 2 9.85 -13.06 15.90
N GLU A 3 8.80 -13.27 16.68
CA GLU A 3 7.53 -12.55 16.57
C GLU A 3 7.41 -11.53 17.71
N VAL A 4 6.70 -10.43 17.46
CA VAL A 4 6.43 -9.35 18.43
C VAL A 4 4.94 -9.05 18.46
N GLU A 5 4.41 -8.69 19.63
CA GLU A 5 3.00 -8.33 19.79
C GLU A 5 2.76 -6.86 19.43
N VAL A 6 1.70 -6.60 18.68
CA VAL A 6 1.23 -5.24 18.35
C VAL A 6 -0.24 -5.11 18.77
N ARG A 7 -0.58 -4.02 19.47
CA ARG A 7 -1.94 -3.75 19.95
C ARG A 7 -2.54 -2.56 19.21
N PHE A 8 -3.75 -2.74 18.70
CA PHE A 8 -4.51 -1.70 18.00
C PHE A 8 -5.79 -1.38 18.76
N LYS A 9 -6.30 -0.16 18.57
CA LYS A 9 -7.67 0.18 18.97
C LYS A 9 -8.57 0.03 17.75
N VAL A 10 -9.70 -0.63 17.93
CA VAL A 10 -10.75 -0.80 16.91
C VAL A 10 -12.08 -0.33 17.48
N PRO A 11 -13.04 0.07 16.64
CA PRO A 11 -14.43 0.27 17.06
C PRO A 11 -14.98 -0.97 17.76
N ILE A 12 -15.87 -0.79 18.73
CA ILE A 12 -16.42 -1.91 19.49
C ILE A 12 -17.30 -2.78 18.60
N GLU A 13 -18.04 -2.15 17.70
CA GLU A 13 -18.94 -2.79 16.74
C GLU A 13 -18.16 -3.75 15.82
N LEU A 14 -16.97 -3.34 15.37
CA LEU A 14 -16.10 -4.21 14.57
C LEU A 14 -15.64 -5.44 15.37
N LYS A 15 -15.33 -5.28 16.65
CA LYS A 15 -14.91 -6.41 17.49
C LYS A 15 -16.05 -7.40 17.71
N GLU A 16 -17.28 -6.90 17.86
CA GLU A 16 -18.48 -7.71 17.98
C GLU A 16 -18.73 -8.51 16.68
N GLU A 17 -18.67 -7.87 15.52
CA GLU A 17 -18.77 -8.55 14.22
C GLU A 17 -17.67 -9.60 14.04
N MET A 18 -16.43 -9.31 14.45
CA MET A 18 -15.32 -10.28 14.38
C MET A 18 -15.54 -11.51 15.26
N ASP A 19 -16.24 -11.37 16.40
CA ASP A 19 -16.55 -12.47 17.31
C ASP A 19 -17.63 -13.42 16.76
N GLU A 20 -18.42 -12.97 15.80
CA GLU A 20 -19.40 -13.84 15.11
C GLU A 20 -18.72 -14.89 14.21
N PHE A 21 -17.44 -14.68 13.86
CA PHE A 21 -16.66 -15.57 12.98
C PHE A 21 -15.40 -16.12 13.66
N PRO A 22 -15.54 -16.99 14.68
CA PRO A 22 -14.42 -17.53 15.45
C PRO A 22 -13.48 -18.44 14.64
N GLU A 23 -13.92 -18.96 13.50
CA GLU A 23 -13.10 -19.74 12.57
C GLU A 23 -12.09 -18.88 11.79
N VAL A 24 -12.29 -17.57 11.75
CA VAL A 24 -11.43 -16.64 11.03
C VAL A 24 -10.15 -16.39 11.81
N LYS A 25 -9.02 -16.61 11.15
CA LYS A 25 -7.70 -16.36 11.71
C LYS A 25 -7.30 -14.90 11.57
N TRP A 26 -7.91 -14.05 12.39
CA TRP A 26 -7.71 -12.60 12.35
C TRP A 26 -6.25 -12.16 12.46
N SER A 27 -5.40 -12.89 13.18
CA SER A 27 -3.96 -12.61 13.28
C SER A 27 -3.20 -12.83 11.98
N GLU A 28 -3.56 -13.86 11.20
CA GLU A 28 -2.96 -14.12 9.88
C GLU A 28 -3.38 -13.02 8.89
N ILE A 29 -4.67 -12.64 8.89
CA ILE A 29 -5.19 -11.54 8.06
C ILE A 29 -4.46 -10.23 8.41
N ALA A 30 -4.39 -9.88 9.70
CA ALA A 30 -3.71 -8.67 10.15
C ALA A 30 -2.23 -8.65 9.70
N LYS A 31 -1.54 -9.79 9.79
CA LYS A 31 -0.13 -9.92 9.35
C LYS A 31 0.01 -9.67 7.85
N GLU A 32 -0.86 -10.25 7.03
CA GLU A 32 -0.83 -10.05 5.59
C GLU A 32 -1.14 -8.60 5.19
N THR A 33 -2.17 -8.01 5.79
CA THR A 33 -2.54 -6.61 5.54
C THR A 33 -1.41 -5.65 5.93
N LEU A 34 -0.81 -5.84 7.11
CA LEU A 34 0.32 -5.02 7.57
C LEU A 34 1.53 -5.18 6.63
N LEU A 35 1.85 -6.39 6.18
CA LEU A 35 2.95 -6.62 5.26
C LEU A 35 2.72 -5.94 3.90
N GLN A 36 1.50 -6.03 3.37
CA GLN A 36 1.15 -5.36 2.11
C GLN A 36 1.26 -3.84 2.23
N GLU A 37 0.75 -3.27 3.32
CA GLU A 37 0.81 -1.83 3.57
C GLU A 37 2.25 -1.35 3.72
N VAL A 38 3.09 -2.06 4.49
CA VAL A 38 4.51 -1.72 4.62
C VAL A 38 5.23 -1.77 3.28
N LYS A 39 4.97 -2.80 2.44
CA LYS A 39 5.55 -2.89 1.10
C LYS A 39 5.14 -1.71 0.22
N ARG A 40 3.86 -1.34 0.25
CA ARG A 40 3.32 -0.20 -0.48
C ARG A 40 4.02 1.09 -0.07
N GLN A 41 4.14 1.34 1.22
CA GLN A 41 4.79 2.55 1.73
C GLN A 41 6.28 2.59 1.42
N VAL A 42 6.98 1.46 1.48
CA VAL A 42 8.40 1.37 1.06
C VAL A 42 8.55 1.67 -0.43
N LEU A 43 7.63 1.19 -1.28
CA LEU A 43 7.65 1.50 -2.70
C LEU A 43 7.41 2.99 -2.95
N LEU A 44 6.37 3.59 -2.35
CA LEU A 44 6.08 5.01 -2.49
C LEU A 44 7.29 5.86 -2.07
N LYS A 45 7.88 5.58 -0.91
CA LYS A 45 9.09 6.28 -0.46
C LYS A 45 10.28 6.14 -1.43
N LYS A 46 10.40 5.01 -2.13
CA LYS A 46 11.43 4.84 -3.17
C LYS A 46 11.11 5.64 -4.42
N LEU A 47 9.85 5.68 -4.84
CA LEU A 47 9.40 6.47 -5.98
C LEU A 47 9.64 7.96 -5.69
N ASP A 48 9.26 8.46 -4.52
CA ASP A 48 9.51 9.84 -4.11
C ASP A 48 11.00 10.20 -4.24
N LYS A 49 11.88 9.29 -3.82
CA LYS A 49 13.34 9.48 -3.96
C LYS A 49 13.81 9.44 -5.42
N ILE A 50 13.26 8.55 -6.25
CA ILE A 50 13.60 8.48 -7.68
C ILE A 50 13.17 9.78 -8.39
N PHE A 51 12.04 10.33 -7.99
CA PHE A 51 11.46 11.53 -8.60
C PHE A 51 11.87 12.83 -7.89
N GLU A 52 12.72 12.81 -6.85
CA GLU A 52 13.04 13.99 -6.04
C GLU A 52 13.72 15.13 -6.83
N HIS A 53 14.27 14.81 -8.00
CA HIS A 53 14.87 15.74 -8.94
C HIS A 53 14.23 15.69 -10.34
N SER A 54 13.06 15.04 -10.46
CA SER A 54 12.36 14.98 -11.74
C SER A 54 11.72 16.32 -12.04
N GLU A 55 12.04 16.88 -13.21
CA GLU A 55 11.38 18.07 -13.78
C GLU A 55 10.21 17.67 -14.70
N LEU A 56 9.88 16.38 -14.78
CA LEU A 56 8.85 15.86 -15.66
C LEU A 56 7.48 16.39 -15.22
N THR A 57 6.84 17.19 -16.07
CA THR A 57 5.50 17.71 -15.83
C THR A 57 4.43 16.80 -16.42
N ASP A 58 3.17 17.02 -16.04
CA ASP A 58 2.02 16.33 -16.65
C ASP A 58 1.91 16.64 -18.15
N GLU A 59 2.26 17.87 -18.57
CA GLU A 59 2.30 18.27 -19.98
C GLU A 59 3.39 17.51 -20.75
N ASP A 60 4.56 17.31 -20.13
CA ASP A 60 5.63 16.49 -20.73
C ASP A 60 5.19 15.03 -20.90
N ALA A 61 4.50 14.48 -19.91
CA ALA A 61 3.99 13.10 -19.98
C ALA A 61 2.97 12.92 -21.11
N LEU A 62 2.07 13.89 -21.30
CA LEU A 62 1.09 13.88 -22.40
C LEU A 62 1.76 14.00 -23.76
N ARG A 63 2.68 14.95 -23.92
CA ARG A 63 3.44 15.15 -25.17
C ARG A 63 4.23 13.88 -25.54
N LEU A 64 4.95 13.31 -24.59
CA LEU A 64 5.71 12.07 -24.82
C LEU A 64 4.79 10.90 -25.20
N GLY A 65 3.59 10.83 -24.62
CA GLY A 65 2.58 9.83 -24.98
C GLY A 65 2.09 9.95 -26.43
N GLU A 66 1.89 11.18 -26.92
CA GLU A 66 1.53 11.45 -28.31
C GLU A 66 2.68 11.11 -29.27
N GLU A 67 3.92 11.50 -28.95
CA GLU A 67 5.10 11.18 -29.76
C GLU A 67 5.31 9.67 -29.93
N VAL A 68 5.13 8.88 -28.87
CA VAL A 68 5.22 7.41 -28.94
C VAL A 68 4.12 6.80 -29.81
N LYS A 69 2.90 7.38 -29.76
CA LYS A 69 1.77 6.91 -30.57
C LYS A 69 1.94 7.22 -32.05
N GLU A 70 2.60 8.31 -32.41
CA GLU A 70 2.90 8.66 -33.80
C GLU A 70 4.10 7.88 -34.36
N ALA A 71 5.02 7.45 -33.50
CA ALA A 71 6.21 6.68 -33.88
C ALA A 71 5.96 5.17 -34.07
N GLY A 72 4.82 4.64 -33.64
CA GLY A 72 4.44 3.22 -33.73
C GLY A 72 3.36 2.96 -34.77
#